data_AF-A0A0F5PD06-F1
#
_entry.id   AF-A0A0F5PD06-F1
#
_cell.length_a   1.000
_cell.length_b   1.000
_cell.length_c   1.000
_cell.angle_alpha   90.00
_cell.angle_beta   90.00
_cell.angle_gamma   90.00
#
_symmetry.space_group_name_H-M   'P 1'
#
loop_
_entity.id
_entity.type
_entity.pdbx_description
1 polymer ?
#
loop_
_entity_poly.entity_id
_entity_poly.type
_entity_poly.pdbx_seq_one_letter_code
_entity_poly.pdbx_strand_id
1 'polypeptide(L)'
;MTSLALALLMQLTVTEAVAAVDPPVAAGGKIVLYRPSSIMGAGVGCPIRYKEKEIVELGRGKFAEFPVPTGRFILTNKTSSVEVIVDPGETRYVRCTIKPGFMTGRADLQIVDAETFVEHQADFERKDVTFQLAR
;
A
#
# COMPACT_ATOMS: atom_id res chain seq x y z
N MET A 1 61.73 -47.17 -21.93
CA MET A 1 61.58 -46.56 -23.27
C MET A 1 60.11 -46.24 -23.45
N THR A 2 59.75 -44.93 -23.47
CA THR A 2 58.58 -44.28 -24.16
C THR A 2 57.17 -44.83 -23.86
N SER A 3 56.11 -44.10 -23.49
CA SER A 3 55.64 -42.72 -23.71
C SER A 3 54.48 -42.47 -22.72
N LEU A 4 54.37 -41.31 -22.07
CA LEU A 4 53.45 -40.19 -22.38
C LEU A 4 52.00 -40.56 -22.75
N ALA A 5 51.05 -40.19 -21.88
CA ALA A 5 49.75 -39.54 -22.14
C ALA A 5 48.99 -39.48 -20.79
N LEU A 6 48.95 -38.39 -20.03
CA LEU A 6 48.19 -37.15 -20.22
C LEU A 6 46.72 -37.38 -20.65
N ALA A 7 45.82 -37.45 -19.67
CA ALA A 7 44.42 -36.99 -19.78
C ALA A 7 43.87 -36.89 -18.34
N LEU A 8 43.95 -35.70 -17.75
CA LEU A 8 42.89 -34.69 -17.74
C LEU A 8 41.85 -35.00 -16.66
N LEU A 9 41.95 -34.22 -15.58
CA LEU A 9 40.96 -34.08 -14.51
C LEU A 9 39.59 -33.73 -15.10
N MET A 10 38.54 -34.37 -14.59
CA MET A 10 37.25 -33.71 -14.42
C MET A 10 36.46 -34.42 -13.31
N GLN A 11 36.71 -34.02 -12.06
CA GLN A 11 35.84 -34.38 -10.95
C GLN A 11 34.60 -33.49 -11.02
N LEU A 12 33.45 -34.09 -11.33
CA LEU A 12 32.16 -33.42 -11.37
C LEU A 12 31.64 -33.32 -9.92
N THR A 13 31.86 -32.20 -9.26
CA THR A 13 31.17 -31.86 -8.01
C THR A 13 29.81 -31.25 -8.36
N VAL A 14 28.73 -32.00 -8.10
CA VAL A 14 27.38 -31.46 -8.14
C VAL A 14 27.18 -30.62 -6.89
N THR A 15 27.26 -29.30 -7.04
CA THR A 15 26.81 -28.36 -6.01
C THR A 15 25.29 -28.29 -6.14
N GLU A 16 24.56 -28.81 -5.14
CA GLU A 16 23.13 -28.56 -5.04
C GLU A 16 22.94 -27.07 -4.72
N ALA A 17 22.55 -26.31 -5.74
CA ALA A 17 22.06 -24.96 -5.57
C ALA A 17 20.76 -25.05 -4.77
N VAL A 18 20.83 -24.67 -3.49
CA VAL A 18 19.64 -24.34 -2.70
C VAL A 18 19.01 -23.12 -3.37
N ALA A 19 18.11 -23.35 -4.31
CA ALA A 19 17.26 -22.32 -4.84
C ALA A 19 16.51 -21.75 -3.64
N ALA A 20 16.79 -20.48 -3.32
CA ALA A 20 16.00 -19.72 -2.37
C ALA A 20 14.58 -19.67 -2.92
N VAL A 21 13.73 -20.58 -2.45
CA VAL A 21 12.29 -20.46 -2.63
C VAL A 21 11.92 -19.27 -1.77
N ASP A 22 11.70 -18.13 -2.40
CA ASP A 22 11.08 -16.99 -1.73
C ASP A 22 9.86 -17.53 -0.98
N PRO A 23 9.73 -17.26 0.35
CA PRO A 23 8.57 -17.71 1.08
C PRO A 23 7.34 -17.22 0.32
N PRO A 24 6.27 -18.05 0.20
CA PRO A 24 5.07 -17.67 -0.52
C PRO A 24 4.67 -16.29 -0.01
N VAL A 25 4.70 -15.29 -0.90
CA VAL A 25 4.39 -13.89 -0.60
C VAL A 25 3.14 -13.94 0.26
N ALA A 26 3.27 -13.56 1.54
CA ALA A 26 2.16 -13.64 2.47
C ALA A 26 0.97 -12.96 1.79
N ALA A 27 -0.12 -13.72 1.58
CA ALA A 27 -1.24 -13.26 0.78
C ALA A 27 -1.63 -11.86 1.25
N GLY A 28 -1.36 -10.88 0.39
CA GLY A 28 -1.54 -9.47 0.70
C GLY A 28 -2.99 -9.06 0.50
N GLY A 29 -3.30 -7.88 0.99
CA GLY A 29 -4.53 -7.18 0.64
C GLY A 29 -4.21 -5.77 0.16
N LYS A 30 -5.24 -4.93 0.13
CA LYS A 30 -5.12 -3.54 -0.30
C LYS A 30 -5.94 -2.64 0.60
N ILE A 31 -5.40 -1.47 0.91
CA ILE A 31 -6.18 -0.38 1.48
C ILE A 31 -6.35 0.69 0.41
N VAL A 32 -7.60 0.98 0.04
CA VAL A 32 -7.96 2.08 -0.84
C VAL A 32 -8.18 3.32 0.02
N LEU A 33 -7.33 4.32 -0.20
CA LEU A 33 -7.37 5.62 0.46
C LEU A 33 -8.03 6.60 -0.49
N TYR A 34 -9.08 7.30 -0.08
CA TYR A 34 -9.73 8.25 -1.00
C TYR A 34 -10.30 9.48 -0.30
N ARG A 35 -10.43 10.56 -1.06
CA ARG A 35 -11.13 11.78 -0.65
C ARG A 35 -12.22 12.11 -1.68
N PRO A 36 -13.50 12.18 -1.25
CA PRO A 36 -14.60 12.54 -2.12
C PRO A 36 -14.43 13.92 -2.78
N SER A 37 -15.11 14.13 -3.90
CA SER A 37 -15.09 15.37 -4.69
C SER A 37 -15.88 16.54 -4.07
N SER A 38 -15.86 16.69 -2.74
CA SER A 38 -16.59 17.76 -2.04
C SER A 38 -15.97 19.14 -2.23
N ILE A 39 -16.83 20.16 -2.34
CA ILE A 39 -16.45 21.58 -2.42
C ILE A 39 -15.79 22.05 -1.10
N MET A 40 -16.16 21.45 0.04
CA MET A 40 -15.57 21.80 1.32
C MET A 40 -14.07 21.47 1.41
N GLY A 41 -13.29 22.45 1.84
CA GLY A 41 -11.85 22.31 2.03
C GLY A 41 -11.08 22.15 0.72
N ALA A 42 -11.50 22.80 -0.37
CA ALA A 42 -10.85 22.68 -1.68
C ALA A 42 -9.32 22.92 -1.67
N GLY A 43 -8.83 23.79 -0.78
CA GLY A 43 -7.39 24.05 -0.57
C GLY A 43 -6.73 23.23 0.55
N VAL A 44 -7.44 22.29 1.15
CA VAL A 44 -6.95 21.48 2.28
C VAL A 44 -6.58 20.09 1.76
N GLY A 45 -5.31 19.70 1.90
CA GLY A 45 -4.87 18.34 1.63
C GLY A 45 -5.27 17.37 2.74
N CYS A 46 -5.30 16.08 2.42
CA CYS A 46 -5.41 15.01 3.39
C CYS A 46 -4.16 14.12 3.35
N PRO A 47 -3.11 14.46 4.14
CA PRO A 47 -1.94 13.60 4.27
C PRO A 47 -2.28 12.40 5.13
N ILE A 48 -2.12 11.20 4.58
CA ILE A 48 -2.36 9.93 5.26
C ILE A 48 -1.01 9.27 5.50
N ARG A 49 -0.77 8.87 6.75
CA ARG A 49 0.50 8.37 7.24
C ARG A 49 0.36 6.99 7.85
N TYR A 50 1.43 6.21 7.75
CA TYR A 50 1.61 4.96 8.49
C TYR A 50 3.00 4.97 9.12
N LYS A 51 3.06 4.69 10.43
CA LYS A 51 4.31 4.76 11.21
C LYS A 51 5.07 6.07 10.96
N GLU A 52 4.35 7.19 11.06
CA GLU A 52 4.84 8.57 10.87
C GLU A 52 5.34 8.92 9.46
N LYS A 53 5.40 7.95 8.55
CA LYS A 53 5.75 8.16 7.14
C LYS A 53 4.50 8.44 6.33
N GLU A 54 4.57 9.46 5.47
CA GLU A 54 3.49 9.79 4.56
C GLU A 54 3.37 8.76 3.45
N ILE A 55 2.18 8.18 3.31
CA ILE A 55 1.83 7.23 2.25
C ILE A 55 1.37 8.02 1.02
N VAL A 56 0.51 9.01 1.23
CA VAL A 56 -0.06 9.85 0.17
C VAL A 56 -0.68 11.11 0.76
N GLU A 57 -0.60 12.21 0.01
CA GLU A 57 -1.41 13.41 0.24
C GLU A 57 -2.53 13.51 -0.82
N LEU A 58 -3.78 13.39 -0.35
CA LEU A 58 -4.96 13.39 -1.20
C LEU A 58 -5.60 14.79 -1.30
N GLY A 59 -5.70 15.28 -2.55
CA GLY A 59 -6.53 16.41 -2.93
C GLY A 59 -8.01 16.01 -3.09
N ARG A 60 -8.85 16.96 -3.50
CA ARG A 60 -10.27 16.71 -3.79
C ARG A 60 -10.40 15.72 -4.94
N GLY A 61 -11.28 14.71 -4.80
CA GLY A 61 -11.58 13.75 -5.85
C GLY A 61 -10.38 12.89 -6.22
N LYS A 62 -9.57 12.50 -5.23
CA LYS A 62 -8.38 11.69 -5.45
C LYS A 62 -8.43 10.42 -4.62
N PHE A 63 -7.84 9.36 -5.16
CA PHE A 63 -7.64 8.11 -4.43
C PHE A 63 -6.25 7.54 -4.66
N ALA A 64 -5.81 6.66 -3.77
CA ALA A 64 -4.60 5.89 -3.92
C ALA A 64 -4.83 4.46 -3.44
N GLU A 65 -4.12 3.54 -4.07
CA GLU A 65 -4.10 2.14 -3.71
C GLU A 65 -2.84 1.84 -2.91
N PHE A 66 -3.00 1.31 -1.71
CA PHE A 66 -1.88 0.94 -0.83
C PHE A 66 -1.85 -0.58 -0.65
N PRO A 67 -1.04 -1.31 -1.44
CA PRO A 67 -0.82 -2.74 -1.25
C PRO A 67 -0.11 -3.01 0.07
N VAL A 68 -0.67 -3.91 0.86
CA VAL A 68 -0.19 -4.22 2.21
C VAL A 68 -0.20 -5.73 2.46
N PRO A 69 0.68 -6.27 3.32
CA PRO A 69 0.50 -7.62 3.82
C PRO A 69 -0.77 -7.73 4.67
N THR A 70 -1.24 -8.96 4.90
CA THR A 70 -2.28 -9.24 5.90
C THR A 70 -1.83 -8.72 7.27
N GLY A 71 -2.72 -8.04 8.00
CA GLY A 71 -2.44 -7.58 9.35
C GLY A 71 -3.15 -6.28 9.77
N ARG A 72 -2.62 -5.66 10.81
CA ARG A 72 -3.19 -4.48 11.47
C ARG A 72 -2.41 -3.21 11.10
N PHE A 73 -3.12 -2.17 10.67
CA PHE A 73 -2.58 -0.90 10.22
C PHE A 73 -3.24 0.26 10.94
N ILE A 74 -2.46 1.08 11.64
CA ILE A 74 -2.93 2.33 12.22
C ILE A 74 -2.55 3.45 11.26
N LEU A 75 -3.55 4.01 10.59
CA LEU A 75 -3.39 5.11 9.65
C LEU A 75 -3.75 6.41 10.33
N THR A 76 -2.90 7.42 10.17
CA THR A 76 -3.05 8.70 10.85
C THR A 76 -3.01 9.86 9.88
N ASN A 77 -3.65 10.94 10.27
CA ASN A 77 -3.37 12.27 9.74
C ASN A 77 -3.12 13.23 10.93
N LYS A 78 -3.07 14.54 10.67
CA LYS A 78 -2.83 15.54 11.72
C LYS A 78 -3.90 15.55 12.83
N THR A 79 -5.13 15.14 12.53
CA THR A 79 -6.32 15.38 13.38
C THR A 79 -7.12 14.12 13.71
N SER A 80 -6.78 12.96 13.16
CA SER A 80 -7.54 11.71 13.30
C SER A 80 -6.65 10.49 13.06
N SER A 81 -7.11 9.34 13.54
CA SER A 81 -6.49 8.05 13.37
C SER A 81 -7.57 7.00 13.17
N VAL A 82 -7.31 6.00 12.33
CA VAL A 82 -8.16 4.82 12.14
C VAL A 82 -7.33 3.56 12.12
N GLU A 83 -7.91 2.48 12.62
CA GLU A 83 -7.30 1.16 12.64
C GLU A 83 -7.95 0.26 11.60
N VAL A 84 -7.16 -0.20 10.64
CA VAL A 84 -7.59 -1.07 9.55
C VAL A 84 -6.98 -2.45 9.77
N ILE A 85 -7.82 -3.48 9.78
CA ILE A 85 -7.40 -4.88 9.75
C ILE A 85 -7.62 -5.36 8.32
N VAL A 86 -6.62 -6.00 7.73
CA VAL A 86 -6.64 -6.50 6.35
C VAL A 86 -6.41 -8.00 6.38
N ASP A 87 -7.38 -8.75 5.89
CA ASP A 87 -7.31 -10.20 5.68
C ASP A 87 -6.71 -10.55 4.29
N PRO A 88 -6.29 -11.81 4.06
CA PRO A 88 -5.74 -12.24 2.77
C PRO A 88 -6.66 -11.95 1.58
N GLY A 89 -6.16 -11.22 0.58
CA GLY A 89 -6.93 -10.83 -0.60
C GLY A 89 -7.99 -9.76 -0.36
N GLU A 90 -8.13 -9.27 0.88
CA GLU A 90 -9.15 -8.29 1.24
C GLU A 90 -8.80 -6.89 0.72
N THR A 91 -9.83 -6.14 0.30
CA THR A 91 -9.71 -4.71 0.04
C THR A 91 -10.49 -3.93 1.09
N ARG A 92 -9.79 -3.05 1.82
CA ARG A 92 -10.37 -2.13 2.80
C ARG A 92 -10.42 -0.70 2.26
N TYR A 93 -11.39 0.08 2.72
CA TYR A 93 -11.61 1.44 2.24
C TYR A 93 -11.51 2.43 3.40
N VAL A 94 -10.68 3.44 3.22
CA VAL A 94 -10.52 4.55 4.16
C VAL A 94 -10.83 5.85 3.44
N ARG A 95 -11.94 6.46 3.85
CA ARG A 95 -12.37 7.77 3.38
C ARG A 95 -11.73 8.86 4.22
N CYS A 96 -11.16 9.85 3.56
CA CYS A 96 -10.80 11.11 4.17
C CYS A 96 -11.86 12.18 3.86
N THR A 97 -12.56 12.65 4.89
CA THR A 97 -13.56 13.71 4.78
C THR A 97 -13.02 15.00 5.41
N ILE A 98 -13.22 16.14 4.75
CA ILE A 98 -12.94 17.43 5.38
C ILE A 98 -14.16 17.86 6.17
N LYS A 99 -14.08 17.83 7.50
CA LYS A 99 -15.12 18.34 8.39
C LYS A 99 -14.92 19.84 8.62
N PRO A 100 -16.00 20.63 8.74
CA PRO A 100 -15.89 22.04 9.13
C PRO A 100 -15.24 22.15 10.52
N GLY A 101 -14.31 23.09 10.65
CA GLY A 101 -13.58 23.38 11.88
C GLY A 101 -13.45 24.89 12.08
N PHE A 102 -12.85 25.32 13.21
CA PHE A 102 -12.87 26.70 13.68
C PHE A 102 -12.34 27.75 12.68
N MET A 103 -11.48 27.39 11.71
CA MET A 103 -10.98 28.34 10.69
C MET A 103 -10.83 27.76 9.26
N THR A 104 -10.30 26.53 9.07
CA THR A 104 -9.91 26.03 7.72
C THR A 104 -10.40 24.62 7.37
N GLY A 105 -11.26 24.02 8.19
CA GLY A 105 -11.65 22.61 8.05
C GLY A 105 -10.55 21.65 8.51
N ARG A 106 -10.92 20.41 8.84
CA ARG A 106 -10.00 19.38 9.33
C ARG A 106 -10.22 18.05 8.62
N ALA A 107 -9.14 17.33 8.36
CA ALA A 107 -9.20 16.02 7.74
C ALA A 107 -9.58 14.94 8.76
N ASP A 108 -10.55 14.11 8.42
CA ASP A 108 -11.09 13.05 9.27
C ASP A 108 -11.05 11.73 8.49
N LEU A 109 -10.32 10.75 9.02
CA LEU A 109 -10.22 9.41 8.45
C LEU A 109 -11.35 8.53 8.98
N GLN A 110 -11.97 7.76 8.10
CA GLN A 110 -13.08 6.87 8.41
C GLN A 110 -12.98 5.58 7.61
N ILE A 111 -13.25 4.44 8.25
CA ILE A 111 -13.43 3.16 7.55
C ILE A 111 -14.85 3.14 6.98
N VAL A 112 -14.97 2.70 5.74
CA VAL A 112 -16.23 2.65 5.00
C VAL A 112 -16.31 1.35 4.21
N ASP A 113 -17.50 1.04 3.71
CA ASP A 113 -17.70 -0.06 2.76
C ASP A 113 -17.12 0.25 1.37
N ALA A 114 -17.07 -0.80 0.55
CA ALA A 114 -16.65 -0.68 -0.84
C ALA A 114 -17.62 0.15 -1.69
N GLU A 115 -18.93 0.07 -1.38
CA GLU A 115 -20.00 0.72 -2.13
C GLU A 115 -19.79 2.23 -2.20
N THR A 116 -19.50 2.86 -1.06
CA THR A 116 -19.23 4.31 -0.96
C THR A 116 -18.10 4.78 -1.90
N PHE A 117 -17.14 3.91 -2.22
CA PHE A 117 -16.05 4.21 -3.15
C PHE A 117 -16.43 3.88 -4.60
N VAL A 118 -16.99 2.69 -4.84
CA VAL A 118 -17.26 2.17 -6.19
C VAL A 118 -18.26 3.04 -6.94
N GLU A 119 -19.29 3.55 -6.27
CA GLU A 119 -20.30 4.45 -6.85
C GLU A 119 -19.68 5.70 -7.51
N HIS A 120 -18.55 6.17 -6.99
CA HIS A 120 -17.90 7.42 -7.42
C HIS A 120 -16.49 7.21 -7.99
N GLN A 121 -16.05 5.95 -8.17
CA GLN A 121 -14.67 5.65 -8.52
C GLN A 121 -14.24 6.31 -9.83
N ALA A 122 -15.14 6.40 -10.81
CA ALA A 122 -14.87 7.01 -12.11
C ALA A 122 -14.59 8.53 -12.01
N ASP A 123 -15.04 9.18 -10.94
CA ASP A 123 -14.85 10.61 -10.70
C ASP A 123 -13.51 10.90 -10.00
N PHE A 124 -12.77 9.86 -9.59
CA PHE A 124 -11.54 10.02 -8.83
C PHE A 124 -10.28 9.91 -9.68
N GLU A 125 -9.36 10.84 -9.47
CA GLU A 125 -8.01 10.78 -10.00
C GLU A 125 -7.15 9.86 -9.12
N ARG A 126 -6.52 8.84 -9.72
CA ARG A 126 -5.58 7.97 -9.00
C ARG A 126 -4.26 8.71 -8.76
N LYS A 127 -3.76 8.66 -7.53
CA LYS A 127 -2.40 9.02 -7.15
C LYS A 127 -1.59 7.79 -6.80
N ASP A 128 -0.29 7.87 -7.07
CA ASP A 128 0.67 6.90 -6.59
C ASP A 128 0.96 7.12 -5.11
N VAL A 129 1.22 6.02 -4.40
CA VAL A 129 1.71 6.04 -3.03
C VAL A 129 3.22 6.28 -3.00
N THR A 130 3.69 6.95 -1.96
CA THR A 130 5.12 7.25 -1.76
C THR A 130 5.94 5.98 -1.49
N PHE A 131 5.33 4.96 -0.88
CA PHE A 131 5.92 3.66 -0.66
C PHE A 131 4.85 2.57 -0.63
N GLN A 132 5.25 1.33 -0.87
CA GLN A 132 4.40 0.13 -0.79
C GLN A 132 4.93 -0.79 0.30
N LEU A 133 4.03 -1.56 0.94
CA LEU A 133 4.41 -2.56 1.94
C LEU A 133 4.41 -3.99 1.39
N ALA A 134 3.68 -4.20 0.29
CA ALA A 134 3.72 -5.42 -0.52
C ALA A 134 4.15 -5.05 -1.95
N ARG A 135 4.93 -5.94 -2.58
CA ARG A 135 5.38 -5.84 -3.98
C ARG A 135 4.46 -6.64 -4.89
#